data_AF-A0A7S0LD77-F1
#
_entry.id   AF-A0A7S0LD77-F1
#
_cell.length_a   1.000
_cell.length_b   1.000
_cell.length_c   1.000
_cell.angle_alpha   90.00
_cell.angle_beta   90.00
_cell.angle_gamma   90.00
#
_symmetry.space_group_name_H-M   'P 1'
#
loop_
_entity.id
_entity.type
_entity.pdbx_description
1 polymer ?
#
loop_
_entity_poly.entity_id
_entity_poly.type
_entity_poly.pdbx_seq_one_letter_code
_entity_poly.pdbx_strand_id
1 'polypeptide(L)'
;LGGGGPPPCLETQGVPAIQKESWELGVTTTSKFGDASVLDESWGPISEAVNAIPEGTVAVITGFIGKDSAGDITTLGRGGSDLTATLIGAAAGYDEVQVWKDVDGILSADPRVCATAMPVPFVSFDEAAELAYFGAQVLHPVAMQPAMRANIPVRVKNSYNADAEGTLITAADTAERPGGEGLVSAITSKSNVVMVDITSTRKLDDYGFLAQVFGAFKEARLSV
;
A
#
# COMPACT_ATOMS: atom_id res chain seq x y z
N LEU A 1 3.29 11.27 -28.64
CA LEU A 1 4.12 10.91 -27.47
C LEU A 1 4.17 9.39 -27.41
N GLY A 2 4.76 8.78 -28.44
CA GLY A 2 4.93 7.33 -28.53
C GLY A 2 6.41 7.07 -28.31
N GLY A 3 6.73 6.35 -27.26
CA GLY A 3 8.11 6.08 -26.86
C GLY A 3 8.16 4.91 -25.92
N GLY A 4 7.53 3.79 -26.30
CA GLY A 4 7.68 2.49 -25.63
C GLY A 4 9.05 1.86 -25.91
N GLY A 5 10.11 2.64 -25.77
CA GLY A 5 11.47 2.12 -25.78
C GLY A 5 11.76 1.44 -24.44
N PRO A 6 12.65 0.46 -24.38
CA PRO A 6 13.03 -0.15 -23.12
C PRO A 6 13.68 0.86 -22.16
N PRO A 7 13.66 0.62 -20.84
CA PRO A 7 14.35 1.46 -19.87
C PRO A 7 15.86 1.50 -20.15
N PRO A 8 16.48 2.69 -20.33
CA PRO A 8 17.88 2.79 -20.77
C PRO A 8 18.88 2.04 -19.86
N CYS A 9 18.60 1.96 -18.56
CA CYS A 9 19.46 1.24 -17.62
C CYS A 9 19.43 -0.29 -17.83
N LEU A 10 18.28 -0.87 -18.13
CA LEU A 10 18.15 -2.32 -18.33
C LEU A 10 18.74 -2.77 -19.66
N GLU A 11 18.58 -1.95 -20.72
CA GLU A 11 19.21 -2.22 -22.02
C GLU A 11 20.73 -2.28 -21.93
N THR A 12 21.34 -1.34 -21.19
CA THR A 12 22.80 -1.32 -21.02
C THR A 12 23.34 -2.55 -20.29
N GLN A 13 22.49 -3.23 -19.50
CA GLN A 13 22.83 -4.47 -18.81
C GLN A 13 22.47 -5.73 -19.63
N GLY A 14 21.95 -5.57 -20.86
CA GLY A 14 21.53 -6.67 -21.71
C GLY A 14 20.24 -7.36 -21.24
N VAL A 15 19.45 -6.70 -20.39
CA VAL A 15 18.18 -7.23 -19.87
C VAL A 15 17.04 -6.80 -20.80
N PRO A 16 16.33 -7.74 -21.47
CA PRO A 16 15.15 -7.41 -22.27
C PRO A 16 14.09 -6.76 -21.39
N ALA A 17 13.61 -5.59 -21.79
CA ALA A 17 12.64 -4.85 -20.99
C ALA A 17 11.67 -4.05 -21.86
N ILE A 18 10.49 -3.78 -21.32
CA ILE A 18 9.47 -2.93 -21.93
C ILE A 18 8.97 -1.90 -20.92
N GLN A 19 8.55 -0.74 -21.40
CA GLN A 19 7.89 0.27 -20.58
C GLN A 19 6.39 0.25 -20.86
N LYS A 20 5.60 0.37 -19.79
CA LYS A 20 4.15 0.45 -19.87
C LYS A 20 3.61 1.46 -18.88
N GLU A 21 2.66 2.26 -19.33
CA GLU A 21 1.83 3.03 -18.43
C GLU A 21 0.78 2.11 -17.77
N SER A 22 0.39 2.38 -16.52
CA SER A 22 -0.56 1.51 -15.79
C SER A 22 -1.88 1.32 -16.52
N TRP A 23 -2.38 2.35 -17.21
CA TRP A 23 -3.62 2.25 -18.01
C TRP A 23 -3.45 1.42 -19.29
N GLU A 24 -2.23 1.21 -19.78
CA GLU A 24 -2.00 0.26 -20.89
C GLU A 24 -2.18 -1.19 -20.44
N LEU A 25 -2.10 -1.44 -19.13
CA LEU A 25 -2.45 -2.73 -18.51
C LEU A 25 -3.94 -2.80 -18.15
N GLY A 26 -4.71 -1.71 -18.33
CA GLY A 26 -6.13 -1.69 -17.98
C GLY A 26 -6.45 -1.25 -16.55
N VAL A 27 -5.56 -0.48 -15.90
CA VAL A 27 -5.89 0.20 -14.65
C VAL A 27 -6.91 1.32 -14.90
N THR A 28 -8.18 1.04 -14.63
CA THR A 28 -9.30 1.98 -14.76
C THR A 28 -9.73 2.51 -13.40
N THR A 29 -10.08 3.79 -13.33
CA THR A 29 -10.37 4.49 -12.06
C THR A 29 -11.63 5.35 -12.09
N THR A 30 -12.11 5.77 -10.92
CA THR A 30 -13.11 6.85 -10.81
C THR A 30 -12.52 8.22 -11.16
N SER A 31 -13.37 9.17 -11.58
CA SER A 31 -12.94 10.55 -11.90
C SER A 31 -12.69 11.45 -10.67
N LYS A 32 -12.33 10.87 -9.52
CA LYS A 32 -11.96 11.62 -8.31
C LYS A 32 -10.47 11.99 -8.37
N PHE A 33 -10.13 13.04 -9.11
CA PHE A 33 -8.74 13.48 -9.27
C PHE A 33 -8.04 13.75 -7.93
N GLY A 34 -6.78 13.33 -7.82
CA GLY A 34 -5.98 13.41 -6.59
C GLY A 34 -6.12 12.21 -5.65
N ASP A 35 -7.22 11.46 -5.73
CA ASP A 35 -7.54 10.36 -4.81
C ASP A 35 -8.52 9.37 -5.47
N ALA A 36 -8.20 8.96 -6.70
CA ALA A 36 -9.06 8.12 -7.52
C ALA A 36 -9.07 6.67 -7.02
N SER A 37 -10.23 6.01 -7.10
CA SER A 37 -10.37 4.61 -6.70
C SER A 37 -10.30 3.72 -7.95
N VAL A 38 -9.55 2.61 -7.86
CA VAL A 38 -9.49 1.60 -8.91
C VAL A 38 -10.85 0.90 -9.03
N LEU A 39 -11.32 0.68 -10.26
CA LEU A 39 -12.55 -0.03 -10.54
C LEU A 39 -12.31 -1.54 -10.66
N ASP A 40 -13.26 -2.34 -10.20
CA ASP A 40 -13.21 -3.81 -10.23
C ASP A 40 -13.04 -4.39 -11.65
N GLU A 41 -13.50 -3.67 -12.67
CA GLU A 41 -13.31 -4.04 -14.09
C GLU A 41 -11.84 -4.04 -14.53
N SER A 42 -10.93 -3.47 -13.76
CA SER A 42 -9.49 -3.45 -14.08
C SER A 42 -8.83 -4.84 -13.95
N TRP A 43 -9.38 -5.73 -13.12
CA TRP A 43 -8.72 -7.00 -12.77
C TRP A 43 -8.49 -7.93 -13.96
N GLY A 44 -9.51 -8.12 -14.81
CA GLY A 44 -9.43 -8.98 -16.00
C GLY A 44 -8.38 -8.47 -17.00
N PRO A 45 -8.51 -7.22 -17.49
CA PRO A 45 -7.56 -6.61 -18.41
C PRO A 45 -6.12 -6.61 -17.90
N ILE A 46 -5.90 -6.35 -16.60
CA ILE A 46 -4.56 -6.40 -16.00
C ILE A 46 -3.99 -7.81 -16.09
N SER A 47 -4.76 -8.83 -15.72
CA SER A 47 -4.34 -10.23 -15.81
C SER A 47 -3.97 -10.61 -17.24
N GLU A 48 -4.81 -10.25 -18.23
CA GLU A 48 -4.56 -10.52 -19.64
C GLU A 48 -3.30 -9.80 -20.16
N ALA A 49 -3.16 -8.50 -19.87
CA ALA A 49 -2.04 -7.69 -20.34
C ALA A 49 -0.71 -8.14 -19.75
N VAL A 50 -0.69 -8.52 -18.47
CA VAL A 50 0.50 -9.03 -17.79
C VAL A 50 0.90 -10.39 -18.34
N ASN A 51 -0.05 -11.31 -18.53
CA ASN A 51 0.22 -12.63 -19.09
C ASN A 51 0.63 -12.59 -20.58
N ALA A 52 0.35 -11.49 -21.28
CA ALA A 52 0.80 -11.27 -22.65
C ALA A 52 2.25 -10.74 -22.76
N ILE A 53 2.90 -10.41 -21.64
CA ILE A 53 4.30 -9.98 -21.63
C ILE A 53 5.18 -11.17 -22.04
N PRO A 54 6.08 -11.01 -23.03
CA PRO A 54 6.94 -12.11 -23.45
C PRO A 54 7.82 -12.65 -22.32
N GLU A 55 7.97 -13.97 -22.26
CA GLU A 55 8.84 -14.63 -21.29
C GLU A 55 10.28 -14.06 -21.34
N GLY A 56 10.90 -13.89 -20.18
CA GLY A 56 12.23 -13.30 -20.06
C GLY A 56 12.30 -11.78 -20.26
N THR A 57 11.16 -11.10 -20.37
CA THR A 57 11.10 -9.63 -20.50
C THR A 57 10.66 -8.96 -19.21
N VAL A 58 11.42 -7.97 -18.76
CA VAL A 58 11.07 -7.15 -17.59
C VAL A 58 10.13 -6.03 -18.01
N ALA A 59 8.91 -6.01 -17.46
CA ALA A 59 8.02 -4.87 -17.64
C ALA A 59 8.23 -3.83 -16.54
N VAL A 60 8.59 -2.61 -16.95
CA VAL A 60 8.66 -1.43 -16.08
C VAL A 60 7.36 -0.65 -16.23
N ILE A 61 6.55 -0.67 -15.18
CA ILE A 61 5.19 -0.14 -15.19
C ILE A 61 5.12 1.09 -14.28
N THR A 62 4.49 2.16 -14.76
CA THR A 62 4.28 3.36 -13.94
C THR A 62 3.34 3.07 -12.78
N GLY A 63 3.75 3.39 -11.55
CA GLY A 63 2.87 3.38 -10.39
C GLY A 63 2.01 4.64 -10.26
N PHE A 64 1.14 4.69 -9.26
CA PHE A 64 0.41 5.89 -8.78
C PHE A 64 -0.64 6.48 -9.72
N ILE A 65 -0.64 6.13 -11.00
CA ILE A 65 -1.53 6.70 -12.02
C ILE A 65 -2.51 5.66 -12.56
N GLY A 66 -3.59 6.13 -13.19
CA GLY A 66 -4.59 5.32 -13.88
C GLY A 66 -5.34 6.17 -14.89
N LYS A 67 -6.42 5.63 -15.46
CA LYS A 67 -7.27 6.34 -16.42
C LYS A 67 -8.74 6.19 -16.06
N ASP A 68 -9.52 7.25 -16.13
CA ASP A 68 -10.97 7.13 -15.94
C ASP A 68 -11.70 6.71 -17.23
N SER A 69 -13.01 6.51 -17.14
CA SER A 69 -13.84 6.10 -18.28
C SER A 69 -13.97 7.16 -19.38
N ALA A 70 -13.66 8.43 -19.10
CA ALA A 70 -13.58 9.50 -20.09
C ALA A 70 -12.23 9.52 -20.83
N GLY A 71 -11.24 8.80 -20.29
CA GLY A 71 -9.89 8.74 -20.83
C GLY A 71 -8.93 9.76 -20.21
N ASP A 72 -9.31 10.39 -19.10
CA ASP A 72 -8.46 11.34 -18.39
C ASP A 72 -7.51 10.60 -17.43
N ILE A 73 -6.28 11.11 -17.32
CA ILE A 73 -5.28 10.56 -16.39
C ILE A 73 -5.66 10.94 -14.96
N THR A 74 -5.67 9.95 -14.08
CA THR A 74 -5.96 10.10 -12.66
C THR A 74 -4.77 9.67 -11.81
N THR A 75 -4.80 10.06 -10.53
CA THR A 75 -3.82 9.64 -9.53
C THR A 75 -4.52 8.93 -8.38
N LEU A 76 -3.92 7.85 -7.89
CA LEU A 76 -4.49 6.93 -6.90
C LEU A 76 -4.37 7.41 -5.44
N GLY A 77 -3.84 8.61 -5.21
CA GLY A 77 -3.68 9.16 -3.87
C GLY A 77 -2.54 8.49 -3.08
N ARG A 78 -2.63 8.56 -1.75
CA ARG A 78 -1.55 8.10 -0.86
C ARG A 78 -1.32 6.60 -0.99
N GLY A 79 -0.06 6.21 -1.14
CA GLY A 79 0.32 4.81 -1.37
C GLY A 79 0.00 4.32 -2.78
N GLY A 80 -0.28 5.21 -3.74
CA GLY A 80 -0.72 4.82 -5.07
C GLY A 80 0.26 3.93 -5.85
N SER A 81 1.58 4.12 -5.73
CA SER A 81 2.55 3.21 -6.38
C SER A 81 2.52 1.82 -5.77
N ASP A 82 2.43 1.74 -4.44
CA ASP A 82 2.31 0.47 -3.74
C ASP A 82 0.97 -0.21 -4.10
N LEU A 83 -0.12 0.56 -4.23
CA LEU A 83 -1.43 0.09 -4.69
C LEU A 83 -1.38 -0.45 -6.12
N THR A 84 -0.64 0.20 -7.02
CA THR A 84 -0.45 -0.32 -8.39
C THR A 84 0.26 -1.68 -8.36
N ALA A 85 1.31 -1.81 -7.55
CA ALA A 85 2.07 -3.07 -7.44
C ALA A 85 1.21 -4.21 -6.89
N THR A 86 0.47 -3.98 -5.80
CA THR A 86 -0.41 -5.00 -5.21
C THR A 86 -1.58 -5.35 -6.12
N LEU A 87 -2.17 -4.38 -6.81
CA LEU A 87 -3.24 -4.62 -7.79
C LEU A 87 -2.75 -5.52 -8.93
N ILE A 88 -1.58 -5.23 -9.51
CA ILE A 88 -1.02 -6.00 -10.62
C ILE A 88 -0.69 -7.42 -10.15
N GLY A 89 0.01 -7.57 -9.02
CA GLY A 89 0.32 -8.90 -8.48
C GLY A 89 -0.94 -9.71 -8.14
N ALA A 90 -1.94 -9.06 -7.55
CA ALA A 90 -3.25 -9.66 -7.24
C ALA A 90 -4.01 -10.12 -8.48
N ALA A 91 -4.10 -9.27 -9.50
CA ALA A 91 -4.80 -9.60 -10.74
C ALA A 91 -4.09 -10.66 -11.58
N ALA A 92 -2.75 -10.67 -11.57
CA ALA A 92 -1.95 -11.66 -12.28
C ALA A 92 -1.82 -13.00 -11.53
N GLY A 93 -2.16 -13.04 -10.23
CA GLY A 93 -2.05 -14.24 -9.41
C GLY A 93 -0.60 -14.62 -9.07
N TYR A 94 0.26 -13.64 -8.83
CA TYR A 94 1.64 -13.90 -8.42
C TYR A 94 1.76 -14.43 -6.99
N ASP A 95 2.84 -15.17 -6.72
CA ASP A 95 3.06 -15.77 -5.40
C ASP A 95 3.36 -14.75 -4.29
N GLU A 96 3.89 -13.57 -4.66
CA GLU A 96 4.28 -12.51 -3.73
C GLU A 96 4.36 -11.15 -4.45
N VAL A 97 4.06 -10.08 -3.72
CA VAL A 97 4.37 -8.70 -4.13
C VAL A 97 5.47 -8.12 -3.25
N GLN A 98 6.53 -7.58 -3.86
CA GLN A 98 7.64 -6.99 -3.11
C GLN A 98 7.61 -5.47 -3.17
N VAL A 99 7.66 -4.83 -2.01
CA VAL A 99 7.78 -3.38 -1.85
C VAL A 99 9.17 -3.06 -1.34
N TRP A 100 9.96 -2.35 -2.15
CA TRP A 100 11.34 -2.01 -1.84
C TRP A 100 11.43 -0.61 -1.22
N LYS A 101 11.99 -0.52 -0.01
CA LYS A 101 12.19 0.70 0.78
C LYS A 101 13.68 0.88 1.12
N ASP A 102 14.00 1.75 2.05
CA ASP A 102 15.35 2.10 2.52
C ASP A 102 15.71 1.51 3.89
N VAL A 103 14.87 0.63 4.43
CA VAL A 103 15.05 -0.08 5.70
C VAL A 103 14.75 -1.56 5.52
N ASP A 104 15.28 -2.41 6.42
CA ASP A 104 15.15 -3.88 6.41
C ASP A 104 13.74 -4.37 6.80
N GLY A 105 12.72 -3.84 6.12
CA GLY A 105 11.31 -4.16 6.38
C GLY A 105 10.63 -3.19 7.34
N ILE A 106 9.63 -3.70 8.05
CA ILE A 106 8.97 -3.05 9.18
C ILE A 106 9.87 -3.23 10.41
N LEU A 107 10.17 -2.13 11.09
CA LEU A 107 10.99 -2.16 12.30
C LEU A 107 10.10 -2.11 13.55
N SER A 108 10.58 -2.69 14.64
CA SER A 108 9.88 -2.76 15.93
C SER A 108 9.61 -1.38 16.55
N ALA A 109 10.34 -0.35 16.12
CA ALA A 109 10.14 1.06 16.42
C ALA A 109 10.80 1.92 15.32
N ASP A 110 10.54 3.24 15.31
CA ASP A 110 11.26 4.16 14.42
C ASP A 110 12.76 4.17 14.77
N PRO A 111 13.68 3.77 13.86
CA PRO A 111 15.11 3.67 14.15
C PRO A 111 15.75 5.04 14.43
N ARG A 112 15.10 6.14 14.01
CA ARG A 112 15.54 7.52 14.31
C ARG A 112 15.27 7.89 15.77
N VAL A 113 14.35 7.20 16.43
CA VAL A 113 13.99 7.42 17.84
C VAL A 113 14.60 6.34 18.73
N CYS A 114 14.60 5.08 18.28
CA CYS A 114 15.11 3.92 19.00
C CYS A 114 16.19 3.21 18.16
N ALA A 115 17.46 3.46 18.48
CA ALA A 115 18.58 2.88 17.75
C ALA A 115 18.67 1.34 17.85
N THR A 116 17.99 0.74 18.83
CA THR A 116 17.90 -0.72 19.01
C THR A 116 16.67 -1.33 18.32
N ALA A 117 16.01 -0.59 17.43
CA ALA A 117 14.90 -1.11 16.63
C ALA A 117 15.38 -2.29 15.77
N MET A 118 14.59 -3.35 15.74
CA MET A 118 14.91 -4.58 15.01
C MET A 118 13.87 -4.83 13.92
N PRO A 119 14.26 -5.44 12.79
CA PRO A 119 13.32 -5.94 11.80
C PRO A 119 12.29 -6.88 12.43
N VAL A 120 11.03 -6.67 12.10
CA VAL A 120 9.93 -7.56 12.44
C VAL A 120 9.76 -8.52 11.25
N PRO A 121 10.06 -9.82 11.39
CA PRO A 121 10.08 -10.73 10.24
C PRO A 121 8.68 -10.98 9.66
N PHE A 122 7.65 -10.87 10.50
CA PHE A 122 6.27 -11.19 10.14
C PHE A 122 5.27 -10.24 10.80
N VAL A 123 4.27 -9.78 10.04
CA VAL A 123 3.07 -9.13 10.56
C VAL A 123 1.84 -9.58 9.77
N SER A 124 0.66 -9.54 10.39
CA SER A 124 -0.59 -9.71 9.64
C SER A 124 -0.93 -8.44 8.84
N PHE A 125 -1.82 -8.55 7.86
CA PHE A 125 -2.37 -7.38 7.17
C PHE A 125 -3.02 -6.37 8.13
N ASP A 126 -3.74 -6.87 9.15
CA ASP A 126 -4.38 -6.01 10.15
C ASP A 126 -3.33 -5.29 11.01
N GLU A 127 -2.29 -5.99 11.45
CA GLU A 127 -1.18 -5.39 12.19
C GLU A 127 -0.47 -4.32 11.33
N ALA A 128 -0.17 -4.64 10.07
CA ALA A 128 0.45 -3.70 9.15
C ALA A 128 -0.41 -2.45 8.92
N ALA A 129 -1.74 -2.62 8.79
CA ALA A 129 -2.66 -1.51 8.59
C ALA A 129 -2.71 -0.57 9.81
N GLU A 130 -2.77 -1.14 11.02
CA GLU A 130 -2.74 -0.38 12.27
C GLU A 130 -1.40 0.35 12.45
N LEU A 131 -0.28 -0.33 12.22
CA LEU A 131 1.04 0.28 12.28
C LEU A 131 1.15 1.46 11.31
N ALA A 132 0.69 1.31 10.07
CA ALA A 132 0.69 2.37 9.07
C ALA A 132 -0.20 3.55 9.46
N TYR A 133 -1.38 3.28 10.03
CA TYR A 133 -2.30 4.30 10.50
C TYR A 133 -1.69 5.17 11.62
N PHE A 134 -0.96 4.54 12.55
CA PHE A 134 -0.31 5.21 13.68
C PHE A 134 1.10 5.75 13.38
N GLY A 135 1.55 5.70 12.14
CA GLY A 135 2.71 6.46 11.65
C GLY A 135 3.91 5.62 11.23
N ALA A 136 3.82 4.29 11.19
CA ALA A 136 4.84 3.49 10.51
C ALA A 136 4.82 3.80 9.01
N GLN A 137 5.92 4.33 8.49
CA GLN A 137 6.04 4.67 7.07
C GLN A 137 6.39 3.43 6.24
N VAL A 138 5.48 2.46 6.17
CA VAL A 138 5.72 1.18 5.48
C VAL A 138 4.83 1.06 4.25
N LEU A 139 3.54 0.80 4.46
CA LEU A 139 2.59 0.48 3.39
C LEU A 139 1.23 1.05 3.75
N HIS A 140 0.65 1.85 2.86
CA HIS A 140 -0.65 2.46 3.14
C HIS A 140 -1.75 1.37 3.18
N PRO A 141 -2.73 1.42 4.11
CA PRO A 141 -3.77 0.39 4.21
C PRO A 141 -4.54 0.14 2.92
N VAL A 142 -4.83 1.20 2.15
CA VAL A 142 -5.49 1.09 0.84
C VAL A 142 -4.64 0.29 -0.16
N ALA A 143 -3.31 0.44 -0.11
CA ALA A 143 -2.41 -0.31 -0.99
C ALA A 143 -2.38 -1.81 -0.68
N MET A 144 -2.72 -2.24 0.53
CA MET A 144 -2.79 -3.66 0.87
C MET A 144 -4.07 -4.34 0.40
N GLN A 145 -5.14 -3.60 0.12
CA GLN A 145 -6.46 -4.15 -0.17
C GLN A 145 -6.49 -5.18 -1.33
N PRO A 146 -5.81 -4.97 -2.48
CA PRO A 146 -5.80 -5.97 -3.54
C PRO A 146 -5.12 -7.28 -3.11
N ALA A 147 -3.99 -7.16 -2.40
CA ALA A 147 -3.24 -8.31 -1.89
C ALA A 147 -4.05 -9.06 -0.81
N MET A 148 -4.75 -8.35 0.08
CA MET A 148 -5.68 -8.93 1.04
C MET A 148 -6.82 -9.68 0.35
N ARG A 149 -7.44 -9.08 -0.66
CA ARG A 149 -8.56 -9.68 -1.43
C ARG A 149 -8.14 -10.96 -2.14
N ALA A 150 -6.95 -10.99 -2.71
CA ALA A 150 -6.41 -12.15 -3.42
C ALA A 150 -5.64 -13.12 -2.52
N ASN A 151 -5.50 -12.81 -1.22
CA ASN A 151 -4.68 -13.54 -0.26
C ASN A 151 -3.23 -13.76 -0.74
N ILE A 152 -2.62 -12.73 -1.32
CA ILE A 152 -1.23 -12.75 -1.81
C ILE A 152 -0.32 -12.07 -0.80
N PRO A 153 0.77 -12.72 -0.34
CA PRO A 153 1.75 -12.11 0.54
C PRO A 153 2.37 -10.83 -0.02
N VAL A 154 2.62 -9.86 0.85
CA VAL A 154 3.40 -8.66 0.53
C VAL A 154 4.68 -8.66 1.35
N ARG A 155 5.85 -8.51 0.72
CA ARG A 155 7.13 -8.42 1.41
C ARG A 155 7.74 -7.04 1.30
N VAL A 156 8.12 -6.47 2.43
CA VAL A 156 8.83 -5.20 2.50
C VAL A 156 10.33 -5.49 2.56
N LYS A 157 11.09 -5.04 1.55
CA LYS A 157 12.53 -5.28 1.40
C LYS A 157 13.34 -3.98 1.43
N ASN A 158 14.64 -4.08 1.68
CA ASN A 158 15.57 -2.96 1.62
C ASN A 158 16.34 -2.92 0.31
N SER A 159 16.25 -1.81 -0.43
CA SER A 159 17.02 -1.59 -1.66
C SER A 159 18.53 -1.42 -1.42
N TYR A 160 18.95 -1.01 -0.23
CA TYR A 160 20.36 -0.92 0.17
C TYR A 160 20.92 -2.23 0.75
N ASN A 161 20.06 -3.19 1.09
CA ASN A 161 20.42 -4.47 1.69
C ASN A 161 19.53 -5.59 1.11
N ALA A 162 19.79 -5.95 -0.15
CA ALA A 162 18.94 -6.87 -0.91
C ALA A 162 18.86 -8.30 -0.33
N ASP A 163 19.89 -8.70 0.42
CA ASP A 163 20.01 -10.01 1.07
C ASP A 163 19.19 -10.12 2.36
N ALA A 164 18.72 -8.99 2.93
CA ALA A 164 17.82 -9.03 4.06
C ALA A 164 16.49 -9.71 3.70
N GLU A 165 15.99 -10.56 4.60
CA GLU A 165 14.69 -11.23 4.43
C GLU A 165 13.51 -10.24 4.40
N GLY A 166 13.67 -9.10 5.09
CA GLY A 166 12.66 -8.07 5.23
C GLY A 166 11.49 -8.50 6.12
N THR A 167 10.32 -7.93 5.88
CA THR A 167 9.09 -8.28 6.60
C THR A 167 8.08 -8.88 5.65
N LEU A 168 7.56 -10.05 5.98
CA LEU A 168 6.45 -10.68 5.27
C LEU A 168 5.10 -10.27 5.90
N ILE A 169 4.17 -9.81 5.09
CA ILE A 169 2.82 -9.41 5.46
C ILE A 169 1.83 -10.41 4.84
N THR A 170 1.05 -11.11 5.66
CA THR A 170 0.04 -12.09 5.19
C THR A 170 -1.25 -12.04 6.00
N ALA A 171 -2.22 -12.90 5.67
CA ALA A 171 -3.33 -13.18 6.57
C ALA A 171 -2.82 -13.78 7.90
N ALA A 172 -3.53 -13.51 9.00
CA ALA A 172 -3.11 -13.93 10.35
C ALA A 172 -2.99 -15.46 10.50
N ASP A 173 -3.78 -16.20 9.71
CA ASP A 173 -3.93 -17.65 9.86
C ASP A 173 -2.93 -18.46 9.01
N THR A 174 -2.15 -17.79 8.14
CA THR A 174 -1.34 -18.46 7.12
C THR A 174 0.14 -18.63 7.47
N ALA A 175 0.60 -18.07 8.59
CA ALA A 175 2.00 -18.17 9.00
C ALA A 175 2.15 -18.59 10.45
N GLU A 176 2.91 -19.67 10.69
CA GLU A 176 3.47 -19.95 12.01
C GLU A 176 4.42 -18.79 12.35
N ARG A 177 4.06 -17.95 13.33
CA ARG A 177 4.89 -16.81 13.76
C ARG A 177 6.28 -17.32 14.16
N PRO A 178 7.36 -17.04 13.38
CA PRO A 178 8.68 -17.49 13.74
C PRO A 178 9.17 -16.63 14.91
N GLY A 179 9.21 -17.21 16.11
CA GLY A 179 9.78 -16.57 17.29
C GLY A 179 8.78 -15.94 18.25
N GLY A 180 8.26 -16.77 19.16
CA GLY A 180 7.88 -16.37 20.51
C GLY A 180 6.57 -15.59 20.68
N GLU A 181 5.97 -15.80 21.84
CA GLU A 181 4.72 -15.22 22.35
C GLU A 181 4.84 -13.72 22.64
N GLY A 182 5.42 -12.93 21.74
CA GLY A 182 5.44 -11.48 21.85
C GLY A 182 4.03 -10.93 21.60
N LEU A 183 3.37 -10.45 22.65
CA LEU A 183 2.08 -9.75 22.56
C LEU A 183 2.16 -8.45 21.75
N VAL A 184 3.37 -7.90 21.55
CA VAL A 184 3.61 -6.63 20.88
C VAL A 184 4.57 -6.84 19.71
N SER A 185 4.10 -6.54 18.50
CA SER A 185 4.87 -6.66 17.26
C SER A 185 5.74 -5.44 17.00
N ALA A 186 5.20 -4.22 17.14
CA ALA A 186 5.94 -2.98 16.99
C ALA A 186 5.28 -1.82 17.76
N ILE A 187 6.06 -0.77 18.01
CA ILE A 187 5.63 0.48 18.66
C ILE A 187 5.75 1.61 17.65
N THR A 188 4.66 2.33 17.43
CA THR A 188 4.61 3.51 16.56
C THR A 188 4.20 4.74 17.35
N SER A 189 4.54 5.91 16.83
CA SER A 189 4.15 7.17 17.43
C SER A 189 3.76 8.17 16.35
N LYS A 190 2.59 8.79 16.52
CA LYS A 190 2.12 9.89 15.67
C LYS A 190 2.37 11.22 16.36
N SER A 191 3.23 12.03 15.76
CA SER A 191 3.46 13.41 16.20
C SER A 191 2.40 14.35 15.63
N ASN A 192 2.28 15.56 16.20
CA ASN A 192 1.34 16.61 15.76
C ASN A 192 -0.14 16.22 15.85
N VAL A 193 -0.52 15.49 16.91
CA VAL A 193 -1.92 15.18 17.23
C VAL A 193 -2.48 16.23 18.18
N VAL A 194 -3.70 16.70 17.92
CA VAL A 194 -4.43 17.60 18.81
C VAL A 194 -5.45 16.78 19.59
N MET A 195 -5.35 16.80 20.92
CA MET A 195 -6.35 16.19 21.79
C MET A 195 -7.47 17.20 22.06
N VAL A 196 -8.71 16.84 21.74
CA VAL A 196 -9.91 17.63 22.04
C VAL A 196 -10.76 16.86 23.04
N ASP A 197 -10.91 17.40 24.25
CA ASP A 197 -11.79 16.85 25.27
C ASP A 197 -13.14 17.60 25.26
N ILE A 198 -14.24 16.86 25.06
CA ILE A 198 -15.59 17.40 24.99
C ILE A 198 -16.40 16.85 26.17
N THR A 199 -16.43 17.61 27.26
CA THR A 199 -17.21 17.26 28.45
C THR A 199 -18.60 17.89 28.40
N SER A 200 -19.64 17.09 28.65
CA SER A 200 -21.03 17.56 28.78
C SER A 200 -21.66 17.04 30.07
N THR A 201 -22.15 17.95 30.91
CA THR A 201 -22.79 17.62 32.21
C THR A 201 -24.28 17.30 32.10
N ARG A 202 -24.91 17.46 30.91
CA ARG A 202 -26.36 17.34 30.73
C ARG A 202 -26.81 16.34 29.64
N LYS A 203 -25.89 15.59 29.04
CA LYS A 203 -26.16 14.75 27.84
C LYS A 203 -25.83 13.26 27.99
N LEU A 204 -25.77 12.74 29.22
CA LEU A 204 -25.57 11.30 29.44
C LEU A 204 -26.74 10.44 28.90
N ASP A 205 -27.96 10.98 28.86
CA ASP A 205 -29.18 10.29 28.39
C ASP A 205 -29.77 10.87 27.10
N ASP A 206 -29.09 11.80 26.42
CA ASP A 206 -29.62 12.51 25.26
C ASP A 206 -29.12 11.89 23.95
N TYR A 207 -30.04 11.34 23.15
CA TYR A 207 -29.69 10.77 21.85
C TYR A 207 -29.17 11.87 20.90
N GLY A 208 -28.15 11.55 20.10
CA GLY A 208 -27.66 12.46 19.07
C GLY A 208 -26.57 13.45 19.50
N PHE A 209 -26.10 13.43 20.75
CA PHE A 209 -24.93 14.23 21.15
C PHE A 209 -23.69 13.92 20.28
N LEU A 210 -23.32 12.64 20.17
CA LEU A 210 -22.20 12.22 19.34
C LEU A 210 -22.43 12.54 17.86
N ALA A 211 -23.68 12.45 17.37
CA ALA A 211 -24.02 12.80 16.00
C ALA A 211 -23.80 14.31 15.72
N GLN A 212 -24.15 15.19 16.66
CA GLN A 212 -23.87 16.63 16.56
C GLN A 212 -22.36 16.91 16.57
N VAL A 213 -21.62 16.22 17.43
CA VAL A 213 -20.16 16.34 17.51
C VAL A 213 -19.51 15.94 16.18
N PHE A 214 -19.76 14.72 15.69
CA PHE A 214 -19.20 14.26 14.41
C PHE A 214 -19.75 15.04 13.20
N GLY A 215 -20.98 15.56 13.29
CA GLY A 215 -21.56 16.48 12.32
C GLY A 215 -20.73 17.76 12.16
N ALA A 216 -20.34 18.38 13.26
CA ALA A 216 -19.50 19.58 13.25
C ALA A 216 -18.10 19.31 12.63
N PHE A 217 -17.47 18.18 12.96
CA PHE A 217 -16.20 17.79 12.34
C PHE A 217 -16.35 17.56 10.82
N LYS A 218 -17.43 16.92 10.39
CA LYS A 218 -17.74 16.71 8.97
C LYS A 218 -17.93 18.03 8.22
N GLU A 219 -18.70 18.98 8.76
CA GLU A 219 -18.91 20.30 8.17
C GLU A 219 -17.61 21.09 8.03
N ALA A 220 -16.74 20.99 9.04
CA ALA A 220 -15.40 21.57 9.02
C ALA A 220 -14.40 20.81 8.12
N ARG A 221 -14.79 19.67 7.54
CA ARG A 221 -13.92 18.75 6.77
C ARG A 221 -12.67 18.32 7.54
N LEU A 222 -12.84 18.10 8.85
CA LEU A 222 -11.80 17.59 9.73
C LEU A 222 -11.93 16.07 9.87
N SER A 223 -10.85 15.34 9.60
CA SER A 223 -10.76 13.91 9.90
C SER A 223 -10.38 13.76 11.38
N VAL A 224 -11.18 12.99 12.11
CA VAL A 224 -10.94 12.57 13.50
C VAL A 224 -10.70 11.08 13.57
#